data_AF-A0A6N8GXY0-F1
#
_entry.id   AF-A0A6N8GXY0-F1
#
_cell.length_a   1.000
_cell.length_b   1.000
_cell.length_c   1.000
_cell.angle_alpha   90.00
_cell.angle_beta   90.00
_cell.angle_gamma   90.00
#
_symmetry.space_group_name_H-M   'P 1'
#
loop_
_entity.id
_entity.type
_entity.pdbx_description
1 polymer ?
#
loop_
_entity_poly.entity_id
_entity_poly.type
_entity_poly.pdbx_seq_one_letter_code
_entity_poly.pdbx_strand_id
1 'polypeptide(L)'
;MTIRMDGSYSTSGNSLTAFFSAMGNWSGTGSDPSACPSSGADVAGFHWGGNISTGETTARGEYGDNSSATVTLAGGTSNEAIAWYFTEKEAFKYIKNVFFNLNMSKSSLTGNGNTTELYFTYIHTYQSYNVTGSISASGAGISISNVANQWPLSVRLYGIPY
;
A
#
# COMPACT_ATOMS: atom_id res chain seq x y z
N MET A 1 12.79 8.95 2.75
CA MET A 1 11.87 7.81 2.66
C MET A 1 12.17 7.03 1.38
N THR A 2 12.11 5.71 1.44
CA THR A 2 12.20 4.82 0.27
C THR A 2 11.01 3.88 0.28
N ILE A 3 10.33 3.71 -0.86
CA ILE A 3 9.38 2.61 -1.06
C ILE A 3 9.89 1.69 -2.16
N ARG A 4 9.63 0.40 -2.03
CA ARG A 4 10.01 -0.64 -2.99
C ARG A 4 8.87 -1.63 -3.14
N MET A 5 8.80 -2.21 -4.32
CA MET A 5 7.85 -3.27 -4.64
C MET A 5 8.54 -4.29 -5.54
N ASP A 6 8.29 -5.55 -5.25
CA ASP A 6 8.75 -6.70 -6.01
C ASP A 6 7.60 -7.70 -6.16
N GLY A 7 7.70 -8.60 -7.11
CA GLY A 7 6.68 -9.62 -7.28
C GLY A 7 6.97 -10.58 -8.41
N SER A 8 6.16 -11.63 -8.44
CA SER A 8 6.23 -12.68 -9.45
C SER A 8 4.83 -13.19 -9.74
N TYR A 9 4.67 -13.77 -10.93
CA TYR A 9 3.45 -14.46 -11.31
C TYR A 9 3.78 -15.74 -12.07
N SER A 10 2.81 -16.65 -12.10
CA SER A 10 2.82 -17.86 -12.90
C SER A 10 1.47 -18.02 -13.58
N THR A 11 1.49 -18.53 -14.81
CA THR A 11 0.30 -18.86 -15.59
C THR A 11 0.22 -20.35 -15.83
N SER A 12 -0.96 -20.94 -15.63
CA SER A 12 -1.24 -22.34 -15.97
C SER A 12 -2.48 -22.41 -16.84
N GLY A 13 -2.30 -22.75 -18.13
CA GLY A 13 -3.37 -22.61 -19.12
C GLY A 13 -3.86 -21.16 -19.18
N ASN A 14 -5.17 -20.95 -18.94
CA ASN A 14 -5.79 -19.62 -18.93
C ASN A 14 -5.89 -19.01 -17.51
N SER A 15 -5.12 -19.49 -16.54
CA SER A 15 -5.19 -19.00 -15.15
C SER A 15 -3.91 -18.27 -14.73
N LEU A 16 -4.03 -17.43 -13.69
CA LEU A 16 -2.96 -16.64 -13.07
C LEU A 16 -2.91 -16.91 -11.56
N THR A 17 -1.70 -17.06 -11.03
CA THR A 17 -1.38 -16.87 -9.63
C THR A 17 -0.23 -15.87 -9.52
N ALA A 18 -0.32 -14.90 -8.61
CA ALA A 18 0.71 -13.90 -8.40
C ALA A 18 0.95 -13.59 -6.93
N PHE A 19 2.18 -13.18 -6.63
CA PHE A 19 2.61 -12.73 -5.31
C PHE A 19 3.37 -11.42 -5.46
N PHE A 20 3.01 -10.43 -4.63
CA PHE A 20 3.69 -9.15 -4.57
C PHE A 20 4.09 -8.84 -3.14
N SER A 21 5.26 -8.24 -2.99
CA SER A 21 5.76 -7.71 -1.72
C SER A 21 6.12 -6.24 -1.89
N ALA A 22 5.77 -5.43 -0.91
CA ALA A 22 6.14 -4.02 -0.87
C ALA A 22 6.68 -3.64 0.50
N MET A 23 7.57 -2.65 0.50
CA MET A 23 8.23 -2.15 1.69
C MET A 23 8.30 -0.62 1.66
N GLY A 24 8.03 0.00 2.80
CA GLY A 24 8.36 1.39 3.08
C GLY A 24 9.46 1.47 4.14
N ASN A 25 10.41 2.40 3.97
CA ASN A 25 11.47 2.66 4.92
C ASN A 25 11.70 4.16 5.14
N TRP A 26 11.81 4.55 6.41
CA TRP A 26 12.09 5.91 6.86
C TRP A 26 13.41 5.92 7.63
N SER A 27 14.26 6.91 7.33
CA SER A 27 15.61 7.05 7.88
C SER A 27 15.66 7.80 9.23
N GLY A 28 14.52 8.28 9.72
CA GLY A 28 14.42 9.07 10.96
C GLY A 28 13.28 10.08 10.93
N THR A 29 13.01 10.69 12.09
CA THR A 29 12.25 11.94 12.18
C THR A 29 13.14 13.09 11.70
N GLY A 30 12.63 13.99 10.85
CA GLY A 30 13.35 15.22 10.53
C GLY A 30 13.72 15.98 11.82
N SER A 31 14.84 16.71 11.81
CA SER A 31 15.29 17.53 12.94
C SER A 31 14.48 18.81 13.13
N ASP A 32 13.54 19.09 12.21
CA ASP A 32 12.68 20.27 12.21
C ASP A 32 11.27 19.89 12.74
N PRO A 33 10.88 20.37 13.92
CA PRO A 33 9.54 20.14 14.49
C PRO A 33 8.40 20.65 13.61
N SER A 34 8.64 21.61 12.72
CA SER A 34 7.66 22.10 11.74
C SER A 34 7.53 21.18 10.51
N ALA A 35 8.50 20.27 10.33
CA ALA A 35 8.48 19.19 9.35
C ALA A 35 8.19 17.81 9.98
N CYS A 36 7.98 17.75 11.30
CA CYS A 36 7.47 16.55 11.94
C CYS A 36 6.05 16.27 11.41
N PRO A 37 5.75 15.02 11.04
CA PRO A 37 4.39 14.62 10.71
C PRO A 37 3.42 15.14 11.76
N SER A 38 2.32 15.74 11.31
CA SER A 38 1.21 15.99 12.25
C SER A 38 0.78 14.65 12.83
N SER A 39 0.14 14.64 14.00
CA SER A 39 -0.53 13.45 14.52
C SER A 39 -1.62 12.99 13.53
N GLY A 40 -1.28 12.07 12.64
CA GLY A 40 -2.12 11.59 11.55
C GLY A 40 -1.75 10.15 11.20
N ALA A 41 -2.68 9.45 10.55
CA ALA A 41 -2.43 8.09 10.09
C ALA A 41 -1.89 8.13 8.67
N ASP A 42 -0.76 7.48 8.46
CA ASP A 42 -0.24 7.23 7.12
C ASP A 42 -0.94 6.02 6.52
N VAL A 43 -1.10 6.04 5.20
CA VAL A 43 -1.76 4.97 4.46
C VAL A 43 -0.79 4.39 3.46
N ALA A 44 -0.81 3.06 3.30
CA ALA A 44 -0.13 2.41 2.20
C ALA A 44 -0.95 1.24 1.68
N GLY A 45 -0.84 0.93 0.39
CA GLY A 45 -1.56 -0.19 -0.16
C GLY A 45 -1.33 -0.41 -1.65
N PHE A 46 -2.02 -1.42 -2.16
CA PHE A 46 -1.95 -1.85 -3.55
C PHE A 46 -3.18 -1.41 -4.33
N HIS A 47 -2.98 -1.10 -5.61
CA HIS A 47 -4.02 -0.85 -6.60
C HIS A 47 -3.65 -1.55 -7.91
N TRP A 48 -4.58 -2.27 -8.53
CA TRP A 48 -4.32 -3.03 -9.76
C TRP A 48 -5.54 -3.08 -10.66
N GLY A 49 -5.28 -3.26 -11.95
CA GLY A 49 -6.32 -3.51 -12.95
C GLY A 49 -6.58 -4.99 -13.20
N GLY A 50 -7.51 -5.26 -14.11
CA GLY A 50 -7.73 -6.59 -14.65
C GLY A 50 -8.60 -7.52 -13.81
N ASN A 51 -9.31 -7.01 -12.79
CA ASN A 51 -10.28 -7.76 -12.00
C ASN A 51 -9.69 -9.11 -11.50
N ILE A 52 -8.49 -9.03 -10.94
CA ILE A 52 -7.76 -10.16 -10.36
C ILE A 52 -8.15 -10.24 -8.88
N SER A 53 -8.51 -11.43 -8.40
CA SER A 53 -8.96 -11.62 -7.02
C SER A 53 -7.80 -11.57 -6.04
N THR A 54 -8.03 -10.98 -4.87
CA THR A 54 -7.10 -11.03 -3.74
C THR A 54 -7.21 -12.33 -2.97
N GLY A 55 -6.07 -12.94 -2.65
CA GLY A 55 -5.94 -14.03 -1.68
C GLY A 55 -5.53 -13.51 -0.30
N GLU A 56 -4.78 -14.33 0.44
CA GLU A 56 -4.23 -13.93 1.73
C GLU A 56 -3.31 -12.70 1.61
N THR A 57 -3.43 -11.79 2.57
CA THR A 57 -2.60 -10.58 2.65
C THR A 57 -2.00 -10.45 4.04
N THR A 58 -0.81 -9.85 4.12
CA THR A 58 -0.16 -9.57 5.40
C THR A 58 0.40 -8.17 5.39
N ALA A 59 0.35 -7.52 6.55
CA ALA A 59 0.95 -6.21 6.78
C ALA A 59 1.58 -6.19 8.17
N ARG A 60 2.80 -5.64 8.27
CA ARG A 60 3.49 -5.44 9.55
C ARG A 60 4.34 -4.18 9.52
N GLY A 61 4.58 -3.60 10.68
CA GLY A 61 5.44 -2.43 10.83
C GLY A 61 6.46 -2.60 11.95
N GLU A 62 7.50 -1.78 11.92
CA GLU A 62 8.55 -1.71 12.93
C GLU A 62 8.86 -0.25 13.24
N TYR A 63 8.95 0.10 14.51
CA TYR A 63 9.42 1.41 14.96
C TYR A 63 10.95 1.54 14.80
N GLY A 64 11.47 2.76 14.99
CA GLY A 64 12.91 3.04 14.99
C GLY A 64 13.77 2.16 15.91
N ASP A 65 13.20 1.67 17.02
CA ASP A 65 13.82 0.74 17.98
C ASP A 65 13.65 -0.75 17.61
N ASN A 66 13.09 -1.03 16.43
CA ASN A 66 12.72 -2.35 15.91
C ASN A 66 11.62 -3.08 16.71
N SER A 67 10.90 -2.39 17.61
CA SER A 67 9.69 -2.94 18.21
C SER A 67 8.54 -2.99 17.19
N SER A 68 7.61 -3.93 17.38
CA SER A 68 6.48 -4.13 16.46
C SER A 68 5.54 -2.92 16.46
N ALA A 69 5.22 -2.42 15.27
CA ALA A 69 4.22 -1.39 15.04
C ALA A 69 2.93 -2.01 14.48
N THR A 70 1.80 -1.52 14.96
CA THR A 70 0.49 -1.95 14.47
C THR A 70 0.24 -1.36 13.09
N VAL A 71 -0.07 -2.22 12.12
CA VAL A 71 -0.53 -1.85 10.79
C VAL A 71 -1.92 -2.44 10.62
N THR A 72 -2.92 -1.60 10.42
CA THR A 72 -4.34 -1.97 10.47
C THR A 72 -4.94 -1.91 9.08
N LEU A 73 -5.77 -2.91 8.73
CA LEU A 73 -6.51 -2.88 7.46
C LEU A 73 -7.45 -1.67 7.45
N ALA A 74 -7.29 -0.84 6.44
CA ALA A 74 -8.00 0.42 6.30
C ALA A 74 -9.22 0.30 5.37
N GLY A 75 -9.13 -0.61 4.39
CA GLY A 75 -10.20 -0.90 3.44
C GLY A 75 -9.66 -1.30 2.07
N GLY A 76 -10.53 -1.35 1.08
CA GLY A 76 -10.19 -1.69 -0.29
C GLY A 76 -11.42 -1.86 -1.17
N THR A 77 -11.21 -1.92 -2.47
CA THR A 77 -12.23 -2.28 -3.46
C THR A 77 -11.93 -3.69 -3.97
N SER A 78 -12.93 -4.57 -3.94
CA SER A 78 -12.76 -5.96 -4.39
C SER A 78 -12.15 -6.01 -5.79
N ASN A 79 -11.08 -6.79 -5.92
CA ASN A 79 -10.38 -7.06 -7.17
C ASN A 79 -9.73 -5.82 -7.83
N GLU A 80 -9.52 -4.75 -7.06
CA GLU A 80 -8.96 -3.48 -7.56
C GLU A 80 -7.99 -2.83 -6.56
N ALA A 81 -8.29 -2.83 -5.25
CA ALA A 81 -7.44 -2.17 -4.27
C ALA A 81 -7.51 -2.81 -2.87
N ILE A 82 -6.42 -2.69 -2.12
CA ILE A 82 -6.37 -2.96 -0.67
C ILE A 82 -5.38 -2.02 0.00
N ALA A 83 -5.74 -1.50 1.17
CA ALA A 83 -4.95 -0.51 1.87
C ALA A 83 -4.94 -0.75 3.37
N TRP A 84 -3.84 -0.34 3.99
CA TRP A 84 -3.62 -0.35 5.42
C TRP A 84 -3.21 1.03 5.89
N TYR A 85 -3.39 1.27 7.18
CA TYR A 85 -2.93 2.46 7.82
C TYR A 85 -2.11 2.16 9.06
N PHE A 86 -1.27 3.10 9.42
CA PHE A 86 -0.44 3.04 10.60
C PHE A 86 -0.24 4.44 11.17
N THR A 87 -0.06 4.50 12.48
CA THR A 87 0.07 5.77 13.21
C THR A 87 1.41 5.79 13.91
N GLU A 88 2.13 6.89 13.77
CA GLU A 88 3.28 7.16 14.63
C GLU A 88 2.77 7.52 16.04
N LYS A 89 3.40 6.96 17.07
CA LYS A 89 3.02 7.22 18.46
C LYS A 89 4.09 8.10 19.09
N GLU A 90 3.68 9.24 19.64
CA GLU A 90 4.50 10.10 20.49
C GLU A 90 5.76 10.70 19.82
N ALA A 91 6.33 11.72 20.46
CA ALA A 91 7.61 12.27 20.03
C ALA A 91 8.68 11.17 20.08
N PHE A 92 9.46 11.02 19.00
CA PHE A 92 10.62 10.12 18.85
C PHE A 92 10.36 8.63 18.55
N LYS A 93 9.12 8.14 18.48
CA LYS A 93 8.82 6.76 17.98
C LYS A 93 8.15 6.80 16.61
N TYR A 94 8.98 7.02 15.60
CA TYR A 94 8.59 6.96 14.19
C TYR A 94 8.55 5.52 13.68
N ILE A 95 7.75 5.29 12.64
CA ILE A 95 7.74 4.00 11.94
C ILE A 95 8.92 3.96 10.98
N LYS A 96 9.82 3.00 11.19
CA LYS A 96 11.04 2.82 10.42
C LYS A 96 10.82 1.94 9.21
N ASN A 97 10.07 0.85 9.38
CA ASN A 97 9.77 -0.08 8.30
C ASN A 97 8.29 -0.44 8.28
N VAL A 98 7.75 -0.64 7.10
CA VAL A 98 6.49 -1.35 6.87
C VAL A 98 6.67 -2.36 5.76
N PHE A 99 6.02 -3.52 5.90
CA PHE A 99 6.08 -4.61 4.95
C PHE A 99 4.67 -5.08 4.62
N PHE A 100 4.41 -5.29 3.34
CA PHE A 100 3.12 -5.72 2.83
C PHE A 100 3.32 -6.89 1.88
N ASN A 101 2.45 -7.89 1.97
CA ASN A 101 2.38 -8.95 0.98
C ASN A 101 0.95 -9.11 0.46
N LEU A 102 0.84 -9.36 -0.84
CA LEU A 102 -0.41 -9.50 -1.57
C LEU A 102 -0.33 -10.75 -2.44
N ASN A 103 -1.15 -11.75 -2.12
CA ASN A 103 -1.41 -12.89 -3.01
C ASN A 103 -2.60 -12.57 -3.91
N MET A 104 -2.53 -12.99 -5.17
CA MET A 104 -3.57 -12.74 -6.15
C MET A 104 -3.79 -13.95 -7.05
N SER A 105 -5.01 -14.12 -7.53
CA SER A 105 -5.33 -15.18 -8.48
C SER A 105 -6.45 -14.79 -9.43
N LYS A 106 -6.39 -15.36 -10.64
CA LYS A 106 -7.45 -15.27 -11.64
C LYS A 106 -7.65 -16.61 -12.30
N SER A 107 -8.87 -17.14 -12.27
CA SER A 107 -9.17 -18.46 -12.84
C SER A 107 -9.20 -18.46 -14.38
N SER A 108 -9.57 -17.33 -14.98
CA SER A 108 -9.62 -17.14 -16.43
C SER A 108 -9.11 -15.76 -16.80
N LEU A 109 -8.01 -15.69 -17.55
CA LEU A 109 -7.50 -14.47 -18.16
C LEU A 109 -8.53 -13.92 -19.17
N THR A 110 -8.64 -12.59 -19.21
CA THR A 110 -9.64 -11.82 -19.95
C THR A 110 -9.04 -10.67 -20.77
N GLY A 111 -7.74 -10.44 -20.65
CA GLY A 111 -6.99 -9.38 -21.30
C GLY A 111 -6.65 -9.65 -22.77
N ASN A 112 -6.90 -10.87 -23.29
CA ASN A 112 -6.65 -11.23 -24.70
C ASN A 112 -5.23 -10.89 -25.19
N GLY A 113 -4.22 -11.18 -24.36
CA GLY A 113 -2.81 -10.86 -24.64
C GLY A 113 -2.36 -9.49 -24.11
N ASN A 114 -3.28 -8.65 -23.63
CA ASN A 114 -2.93 -7.43 -22.90
C ASN A 114 -2.46 -7.77 -21.47
N THR A 115 -1.74 -6.82 -20.89
CA THR A 115 -1.26 -6.90 -19.50
C THR A 115 -1.77 -5.71 -18.69
N THR A 116 -1.88 -5.91 -17.38
CA THR A 116 -2.24 -4.88 -16.41
C THR A 116 -1.02 -4.44 -15.63
N GLU A 117 -1.21 -3.34 -14.89
CA GLU A 117 -0.25 -2.77 -13.98
C GLU A 117 -0.73 -2.96 -12.53
N LEU A 118 0.23 -2.96 -11.61
CA LEU A 118 0.03 -2.98 -10.18
C LEU A 118 0.86 -1.86 -9.56
N TYR A 119 0.23 -1.08 -8.71
CA TYR A 119 0.79 0.06 -8.02
C TYR A 119 0.84 -0.22 -6.53
N PHE A 120 1.92 0.19 -5.89
CA PHE A 120 1.96 0.35 -4.44
C PHE A 120 2.10 1.83 -4.13
N THR A 121 1.13 2.37 -3.40
CA THR A 121 1.04 3.78 -3.04
C THR A 121 1.21 3.92 -1.54
N TYR A 122 2.09 4.82 -1.13
CA TYR A 122 2.15 5.37 0.23
C TYR A 122 1.64 6.80 0.22
N ILE A 123 0.90 7.18 1.26
CA ILE A 123 0.32 8.51 1.43
C ILE A 123 0.63 8.96 2.85
N HIS A 124 1.42 10.02 2.95
CA HIS A 124 1.64 10.72 4.20
C HIS A 124 0.53 11.73 4.44
N THR A 125 0.06 11.86 5.68
CA THR A 125 -0.97 12.86 6.03
C THR A 125 -0.48 13.87 7.07
N TYR A 126 -0.76 15.15 6.83
CA TYR A 126 -0.41 16.24 7.73
C TYR A 126 -1.62 16.73 8.55
N GLN A 127 -2.60 15.85 8.79
CA GLN A 127 -3.75 16.12 9.65
C GLN A 127 -4.29 14.83 10.28
N SER A 128 -4.96 14.95 11.43
CA SER A 128 -5.77 13.86 11.99
C SER A 128 -7.07 13.66 11.19
N TYR A 129 -7.47 12.41 10.97
CA TYR A 129 -8.72 12.06 10.28
C TYR A 129 -9.14 10.63 10.63
N ASN A 130 -10.38 10.26 10.28
CA ASN A 130 -10.84 8.88 10.37
C ASN A 130 -10.49 8.13 9.09
N VAL A 131 -9.63 7.12 9.21
CA VAL A 131 -9.09 6.38 8.05
C VAL A 131 -10.06 5.34 7.50
N THR A 132 -10.88 4.75 8.37
CA THR A 132 -11.77 3.67 7.97
C THR A 132 -12.91 4.24 7.13
N GLY A 133 -13.03 3.76 5.89
CA GLY A 133 -14.04 4.24 4.94
C GLY A 133 -13.65 5.50 4.17
N SER A 134 -12.46 6.07 4.39
CA SER A 134 -11.97 7.21 3.61
C SER A 134 -11.21 6.80 2.34
N ILE A 135 -10.91 5.51 2.18
CA ILE A 135 -10.06 4.98 1.12
C ILE A 135 -10.87 4.62 -0.12
N SER A 136 -10.44 5.15 -1.26
CA SER A 136 -10.99 4.79 -2.57
C SER A 136 -9.88 4.54 -3.58
N ALA A 137 -10.13 3.61 -4.51
CA ALA A 137 -9.33 3.49 -5.72
C ALA A 137 -9.60 4.74 -6.58
N SER A 138 -8.57 5.46 -6.98
CA SER A 138 -8.71 6.56 -7.93
C SER A 138 -7.57 6.54 -8.94
N GLY A 139 -7.90 6.39 -10.21
CA GLY A 139 -6.91 6.43 -11.29
C GLY A 139 -5.82 5.38 -11.11
N ALA A 140 -4.58 5.82 -10.85
CA ALA A 140 -3.38 4.97 -10.77
C ALA A 140 -2.99 4.58 -9.33
N GLY A 141 -3.88 4.72 -8.34
CA GLY A 141 -3.51 4.43 -6.95
C GLY A 141 -4.65 4.53 -5.94
N ILE A 142 -4.25 4.53 -4.68
CA ILE A 142 -5.14 4.76 -3.55
C ILE A 142 -5.27 6.27 -3.31
N SER A 143 -6.48 6.72 -2.94
CA SER A 143 -6.75 8.08 -2.50
C SER A 143 -7.46 8.07 -1.15
N ILE A 144 -7.22 9.13 -0.36
CA ILE A 144 -7.89 9.37 0.91
C ILE A 144 -8.85 10.55 0.73
N SER A 145 -10.13 10.31 0.95
CA SER A 145 -11.16 11.35 0.95
C SER A 145 -11.08 12.20 2.23
N ASN A 146 -11.48 13.47 2.14
CA ASN A 146 -11.54 14.40 3.27
C ASN A 146 -10.19 14.73 3.94
N VAL A 147 -9.08 14.49 3.24
CA VAL A 147 -7.73 14.91 3.66
C VAL A 147 -7.16 15.87 2.63
N ALA A 148 -7.06 17.15 3.00
CA ALA A 148 -6.57 18.19 2.11
C ALA A 148 -5.04 18.13 1.97
N ASN A 149 -4.35 17.90 3.09
CA ASN A 149 -2.90 17.89 3.16
C ASN A 149 -2.38 16.45 3.17
N GLN A 150 -2.12 15.94 1.96
CA GLN A 150 -1.55 14.61 1.75
C GLN A 150 -0.42 14.63 0.72
N TRP A 151 0.55 13.75 0.91
CA TRP A 151 1.67 13.57 -0.02
C TRP A 151 1.77 12.11 -0.46
N PRO A 152 1.39 11.78 -1.71
CA PRO A 152 1.47 10.43 -2.23
C PRO A 152 2.83 10.14 -2.88
N LEU A 153 3.33 8.92 -2.69
CA LEU A 153 4.45 8.34 -3.44
C LEU A 153 4.05 6.95 -3.93
N SER A 154 4.28 6.64 -5.20
CA SER A 154 3.92 5.35 -5.80
C SER A 154 5.06 4.70 -6.56
N VAL A 155 5.10 3.37 -6.52
CA VAL A 155 5.91 2.53 -7.41
C VAL A 155 5.00 1.61 -8.19
N ARG A 156 5.44 1.19 -9.38
CA ARG A 156 4.65 0.42 -10.34
C ARG A 156 5.40 -0.81 -10.82
N LEU A 157 4.67 -1.91 -10.94
CA LEU A 157 5.03 -3.09 -11.74
C LEU A 157 4.04 -3.21 -12.90
N TYR A 158 4.53 -3.65 -14.06
CA TYR A 158 3.75 -3.81 -15.29
C TYR A 158 4.01 -5.19 -15.90
N GLY A 159 3.18 -5.59 -16.86
CA GLY A 159 3.34 -6.86 -17.57
C GLY A 159 2.62 -8.05 -16.93
N ILE A 160 1.67 -7.80 -16.02
CA ILE A 160 0.90 -8.87 -15.36
C ILE A 160 -0.24 -9.31 -16.30
N PRO A 161 -0.32 -10.58 -16.73
CA PRO A 161 -1.46 -11.07 -17.51
C PRO A 161 -2.75 -10.98 -16.69
N TYR A 162 -3.88 -10.65 -17.31
CA TYR A 162 -5.20 -10.60 -16.65
C TYR A 162 -6.33 -11.06 -17.58
#